data_AF-A0A1Q4D6C3-F1
#
_entry.id   AF-A0A1Q4D6C3-F1
#
_cell.length_a   1.000
_cell.length_b   1.000
_cell.length_c   1.000
_cell.angle_alpha   90.00
_cell.angle_beta   90.00
_cell.angle_gamma   90.00
#
_symmetry.space_group_name_H-M   'P 1'
#
loop_
_entity.id
_entity.type
_entity.pdbx_description
1 polymer ?
#
loop_
_entity_poly.entity_id
_entity_poly.type
_entity_poly.pdbx_seq_one_letter_code
_entity_poly.pdbx_strand_id
1 'polypeptide(L)'
;MVPGSITIGVLTELRLAVQAIGIRAWPGTTVPANGRSVENTDVVLCYVFGIHHVPRVEDWPVMPSDTVSFRLKPAGFFDANPSLDVAPS
;
A
#
# COMPACT_ATOMS: atom_id res chain seq x y z
N MET A 1 -21.05 10.19 28.38
CA MET A 1 -20.83 11.05 27.20
C MET A 1 -19.80 12.11 27.57
N VAL A 2 -18.52 11.79 27.35
CA VAL A 2 -17.40 12.75 27.33
C VAL A 2 -16.42 12.18 26.30
N PRO A 3 -16.16 12.82 25.15
CA PRO A 3 -15.15 12.34 24.23
C PRO A 3 -13.78 12.82 24.70
N GLY A 4 -12.96 11.87 25.16
CA GLY A 4 -11.57 12.10 25.54
C GLY A 4 -10.70 12.37 24.31
N SER A 5 -10.03 13.52 24.32
CA SER A 5 -8.92 13.90 23.47
C SER A 5 -7.79 12.86 23.55
N ILE A 6 -7.36 12.29 22.42
CA ILE A 6 -6.15 11.46 22.33
C ILE A 6 -5.02 12.34 21.79
N THR A 7 -4.12 12.75 22.68
CA THR A 7 -2.88 13.46 22.35
C THR A 7 -1.80 12.42 22.01
N ILE A 8 -1.36 12.34 20.76
CA ILE A 8 -0.21 11.49 20.36
C ILE A 8 1.05 12.36 20.39
N GLY A 9 1.87 12.13 21.42
CA GLY A 9 3.16 12.78 21.62
C GLY A 9 4.20 12.30 20.61
N VAL A 10 4.91 13.28 20.04
CA VAL A 10 6.10 13.11 19.19
C VAL A 10 7.28 12.72 20.06
N LEU A 11 7.95 11.59 19.81
CA LEU A 11 9.39 11.42 20.02
C LEU A 11 9.94 10.25 19.16
N THR A 12 10.86 10.63 18.26
CA THR A 12 12.10 9.92 17.87
C THR A 12 12.11 8.39 17.90
N GLU A 13 12.21 7.76 16.72
CA GLU A 13 13.28 6.82 16.34
C GLU A 13 13.02 6.33 14.89
N LEU A 14 13.85 6.85 13.99
CA LEU A 14 13.76 6.77 12.55
C LEU A 14 14.42 5.49 12.03
N ARG A 15 13.93 4.28 12.37
CA ARG A 15 14.43 3.02 11.75
C ARG A 15 13.44 1.85 11.63
N LEU A 16 12.14 2.03 11.87
CA LEU A 16 11.19 0.90 11.90
C LEU A 16 9.93 1.05 11.02
N ALA A 17 9.62 2.23 10.47
CA ALA A 17 8.39 2.43 9.69
C ALA A 17 8.46 1.91 8.23
N VAL A 18 9.61 1.42 7.78
CA VAL A 18 9.76 0.74 6.46
C VAL A 18 9.50 -0.77 6.57
N GLN A 19 9.28 -1.30 7.77
CA GLN A 19 9.24 -2.75 8.02
C GLN A 19 7.82 -3.37 8.05
N ALA A 20 6.76 -2.57 7.80
CA ALA A 20 5.37 -3.02 7.91
C ALA A 20 4.70 -3.30 6.55
N ILE A 21 5.46 -3.64 5.52
CA ILE A 21 4.90 -4.32 4.34
C ILE A 21 4.93 -5.81 4.69
N GLY A 22 3.78 -6.49 4.63
CA GLY A 22 3.66 -7.96 4.76
C GLY A 22 4.37 -8.75 3.64
N ILE A 23 5.35 -8.15 2.98
CA ILE A 23 6.32 -8.76 2.09
C ILE A 23 7.68 -8.54 2.75
N ARG A 24 7.98 -9.33 3.78
CA ARG A 24 9.36 -9.56 4.18
C ARG A 24 9.99 -10.49 3.13
N ALA A 25 10.28 -9.95 1.95
CA ALA A 25 11.19 -10.57 0.99
C ALA A 25 12.58 -9.98 1.22
N TRP A 26 13.32 -10.57 2.16
CA TRP A 26 14.80 -10.50 2.11
C TRP A 26 15.22 -11.28 0.86
N PRO A 27 16.34 -10.96 0.17
CA PRO A 27 16.71 -11.68 -1.03
C PRO A 27 16.94 -13.14 -0.66
N GLY A 28 16.04 -14.02 -1.12
CA GLY A 28 16.16 -15.48 -0.98
C GLY A 28 15.09 -16.21 -0.16
N THR A 29 14.08 -15.57 0.46
CA THR A 29 13.03 -16.33 1.16
C THR A 29 11.64 -15.70 1.03
N THR A 30 10.81 -16.30 0.18
CA THR A 30 9.36 -16.06 0.10
C THR A 30 8.66 -16.80 1.25
N VAL A 31 9.05 -16.51 2.48
CA VAL A 31 8.56 -17.25 3.65
C VAL A 31 7.82 -16.25 4.56
N PRO A 32 6.50 -16.43 4.78
CA PRO A 32 5.70 -15.64 5.70
C PRO A 32 6.19 -15.88 7.14
N ALA A 33 5.73 -15.04 8.08
CA ALA A 33 6.25 -14.98 9.45
C ALA A 33 6.24 -16.33 10.21
N ASN A 34 5.41 -17.29 9.79
CA ASN A 34 5.31 -18.64 10.37
C ASN A 34 6.09 -19.72 9.60
N GLY A 35 6.96 -19.37 8.64
CA GLY A 35 7.85 -20.35 8.03
C GLY A 35 7.24 -21.18 6.88
N ARG A 36 5.95 -21.04 6.56
CA ARG A 36 5.29 -21.90 5.55
C ARG A 36 5.72 -21.55 4.12
N SER A 37 5.85 -22.54 3.23
CA SER A 37 5.99 -22.25 1.80
C SER A 37 4.74 -21.52 1.27
N VAL A 38 4.93 -20.63 0.30
CA VAL A 38 3.83 -19.96 -0.42
C VAL A 38 3.73 -20.39 -1.88
N GLU A 39 4.67 -21.21 -2.37
CA GLU A 39 4.69 -21.64 -3.76
C GLU A 39 3.48 -22.51 -4.09
N ASN A 40 2.75 -22.16 -5.16
CA ASN A 40 1.54 -22.87 -5.60
C ASN A 40 0.48 -23.05 -4.51
N THR A 41 0.39 -22.08 -3.60
CA THR A 41 -0.62 -22.06 -2.53
C THR A 41 -1.58 -20.90 -2.70
N ASP A 42 -2.72 -20.99 -2.01
CA ASP A 42 -3.61 -19.84 -1.83
C ASP A 42 -2.96 -18.81 -0.90
N VAL A 43 -2.79 -17.59 -1.40
CA VAL A 43 -2.04 -16.51 -0.75
C VAL A 43 -2.87 -15.24 -0.67
N VAL A 44 -2.59 -14.45 0.37
CA VAL A 44 -3.22 -13.14 0.58
C VAL A 44 -2.14 -12.06 0.45
N LEU A 45 -2.38 -11.06 -0.41
CA LEU A 45 -1.52 -9.87 -0.54
C LEU A 45 -2.01 -8.76 0.38
N CYS A 46 -1.20 -8.43 1.40
CA CYS A 46 -1.44 -7.28 2.27
C CYS A 46 -0.51 -6.12 1.86
N TYR A 47 -0.99 -5.25 0.97
CA TYR A 47 -0.27 -4.05 0.55
C TYR A 47 -0.55 -2.89 1.52
N VAL A 48 0.51 -2.25 2.03
CA VAL A 48 0.43 -1.11 2.94
C VAL A 48 0.90 0.15 2.22
N PHE A 49 0.13 1.21 2.37
CA PHE A 49 0.40 2.52 1.79
C PHE A 49 0.22 3.60 2.86
N GLY A 50 1.05 4.65 2.82
CA GLY A 50 0.98 5.80 3.71
C GLY A 50 1.33 7.10 3.01
N ILE A 51 0.74 8.21 3.47
CA ILE A 51 1.06 9.57 3.03
C ILE A 51 1.67 10.31 4.21
N HIS A 52 2.80 10.97 4.00
CA HIS A 52 3.29 12.00 4.90
C HIS A 52 2.75 13.35 4.44
N HIS A 53 1.58 13.75 4.97
CA HIS A 53 0.98 15.03 4.64
C HIS A 53 1.58 16.12 5.52
N VAL A 54 2.42 16.98 4.92
CA VAL A 54 2.91 18.22 5.53
C VAL A 54 1.96 19.33 5.08
N PRO A 55 1.13 19.89 5.98
CA PRO A 55 0.13 20.89 5.59
C PRO A 55 0.77 22.14 4.99
N ARG A 56 0.15 22.65 3.92
CA ARG A 56 0.54 23.90 3.26
C ARG A 56 -0.52 24.98 3.51
N VAL A 57 -0.20 26.24 3.23
CA VAL A 57 -1.14 27.36 3.44
C VAL A 57 -2.35 27.26 2.51
N GLU A 58 -2.18 26.67 1.33
CA GLU A 58 -3.22 26.42 0.35
C GLU A 58 -4.23 25.34 0.80
N ASP A 59 -3.90 24.55 1.81
CA ASP A 59 -4.82 23.57 2.40
C ASP A 59 -5.89 24.24 3.28
N TRP A 60 -5.81 25.56 3.47
CA TRP A 60 -6.75 26.37 4.25
C TRP A 60 -7.52 27.37 3.36
N PRO A 61 -8.83 27.60 3.58
CA PRO A 61 -9.72 27.02 4.59
C PRO A 61 -10.29 25.65 4.26
N VAL A 62 -10.11 25.20 3.01
CA VAL A 62 -10.59 23.90 2.52
C VAL A 62 -9.43 23.20 1.84
N MET A 63 -9.07 22.03 2.35
CA MET A 63 -8.03 21.20 1.77
C MET A 63 -8.44 20.70 0.37
N PRO A 64 -7.61 20.92 -0.66
CA PRO A 64 -7.80 20.31 -1.97
C PRO A 64 -7.66 18.78 -1.92
N SER A 65 -8.27 18.07 -2.87
CA SER A 65 -8.19 16.61 -2.91
C SER A 65 -6.79 16.13 -3.31
N ASP A 66 -6.13 15.39 -2.44
CA ASP A 66 -4.93 14.60 -2.77
C ASP A 66 -5.33 13.17 -3.12
N THR A 67 -4.84 12.65 -4.25
CA THR A 67 -5.18 11.30 -4.74
C THR A 67 -3.98 10.38 -4.65
N VAL A 68 -4.17 9.20 -4.05
CA VAL A 68 -3.22 8.11 -4.16
C VAL A 68 -3.92 6.83 -4.59
N SER A 69 -3.26 6.07 -5.46
CA SER A 69 -3.80 4.86 -6.05
C SER A 69 -2.72 3.83 -6.29
N PHE A 70 -3.14 2.56 -6.36
CA PHE A 70 -2.33 1.48 -6.88
C PHE A 70 -3.15 0.70 -7.92
N ARG A 71 -2.47 -0.04 -8.79
CA ARG A 71 -3.12 -0.86 -9.81
C ARG A 71 -2.44 -2.20 -9.90
N LEU A 72 -3.23 -3.26 -9.89
CA LEU A 72 -2.79 -4.58 -10.34
C LEU A 72 -2.97 -4.65 -11.85
N LYS A 73 -1.87 -4.92 -12.56
CA LYS A 73 -1.89 -5.13 -14.00
C LYS A 73 -1.56 -6.59 -14.31
N PRO A 74 -2.26 -7.23 -15.25
CA PRO A 74 -1.86 -8.54 -15.74
C PRO A 74 -0.46 -8.45 -16.34
N ALA A 75 0.43 -9.37 -15.96
CA ALA A 75 1.78 -9.49 -16.50
C ALA A 75 1.97 -10.90 -17.02
N GLY A 76 2.02 -11.08 -18.34
CA GLY A 76 2.09 -12.40 -18.97
C GLY A 76 0.83 -13.27 -18.74
N PHE A 77 -0.30 -12.66 -18.38
CA PHE A 77 -1.56 -13.38 -18.16
C PHE A 77 -2.34 -13.66 -19.45
N PHE A 78 -2.21 -12.77 -20.45
CA PHE A 78 -2.86 -12.91 -21.75
C PHE A 78 -1.80 -13.15 -22.84
N ASP A 79 -2.14 -13.96 -23.85
CA ASP A 79 -1.28 -14.20 -25.02
C ASP A 79 -1.21 -13.00 -25.97
N ALA A 80 -2.22 -12.14 -25.93
CA ALA A 80 -2.32 -10.92 -26.73
C ALA A 80 -3.09 -9.83 -25.98
N ASN A 81 -3.19 -8.62 -26.56
CA ASN A 81 -3.93 -7.51 -25.96
C ASN A 81 -5.42 -7.89 -25.74
N PRO A 82 -5.93 -7.88 -24.49
CA PRO A 82 -7.30 -8.28 -24.19
C PRO A 82 -8.38 -7.29 -24.67
N SER A 83 -8.00 -6.13 -25.20
CA SER A 83 -8.92 -5.11 -25.72
C SER A 83 -8.85 -4.94 -27.24
N LEU A 84 -8.32 -5.93 -27.96
CA LEU A 84 -8.08 -5.84 -29.40
C LEU A 84 -9.37 -5.71 -30.24
N ASP A 85 -10.49 -6.23 -29.74
CA ASP A 85 -11.80 -6.27 -30.40
C ASP A 85 -12.75 -5.16 -29.94
N VAL A 86 -12.29 -4.26 -29.07
CA VAL A 86 -13.12 -3.16 -28.55
C VAL A 86 -13.29 -2.09 -29.63
N ALA A 87 -14.54 -1.85 -30.04
CA ALA A 87 -14.90 -0.79 -30.97
C ALA A 87 -14.57 0.60 -30.39
N PRO A 88 -14.16 1.57 -31.23
CA PRO A 88 -13.91 2.94 -30.79
C PRO A 88 -15.18 3.60 -30.26
N SER A 89 -15.01 4.46 -29.26
CA SER A 89 -16.06 5.27 -28.61
C SER A 89 -16.46 6.49 -29.41
#